data_AF-A0A0M2ZC32-F1
#
_entry.id   AF-A0A0M2ZC32-F1
#
_cell.length_a   1.000
_cell.length_b   1.000
_cell.length_c   1.000
_cell.angle_alpha   90.00
_cell.angle_beta   90.00
_cell.angle_gamma   90.00
#
_symmetry.space_group_name_H-M   'P 1'
#
loop_
_entity.id
_entity.type
_entity.pdbx_description
1 polymer ?
#
loop_
_entity_poly.entity_id
_entity_poly.type
_entity_poly.pdbx_seq_one_letter_code
_entity_poly.pdbx_strand_id
1 'polypeptide(L)'
;MTQAPLRAALIRTDTDEHRFIVTNHHIVLDGWSLPILLGEVFAAYYGHRLPAAVPYRRFINWLADRDLDTARTAWSQVLSGFDTPTLIGPPNQLTPASRHVAALRVSRETTRAISELARTHRTTVSTVLQAAWAQVLMWVTGQRDVVFGAVVSGRPTDLPGAEAMVGLLINTVPVRANVSAATTTADLLSQLQQVRNQTLEHEHLGLSEIHRLTGHRRLFDTVVVYENYPTDTAQLAGADGLALTALDNRDFYHYPLAIQAVPGDELDLRVQYRGDVFDETAVRALVDRYHEVLVAMATSPNQPLPAVRPSDNGELARLARWSDQAVSPPDLDRDGSDDRGPVTPAEQVLIDIYAQVLGRQHVGVDESFFDLGGDSLSAMRAVAAINAAFDVHLALPTLFDKPTVRSLNNHLTYSAGYQMGARK
;
A
#
# COMPACT_ATOMS: atom_id res chain seq x y z
N MET A 1 2.48 -9.14 -26.20
CA MET A 1 1.04 -8.77 -26.29
C MET A 1 0.81 -7.59 -25.35
N THR A 2 0.57 -6.40 -25.91
CA THR A 2 0.23 -5.15 -25.21
C THR A 2 -1.22 -5.19 -24.76
N GLN A 3 -1.50 -5.78 -23.59
CA GLN A 3 -2.86 -5.70 -23.02
C GLN A 3 -3.11 -4.30 -22.46
N ALA A 4 -4.33 -3.78 -22.67
CA ALA A 4 -4.74 -2.50 -22.11
C ALA A 4 -4.74 -2.57 -20.57
N PRO A 5 -4.26 -1.53 -19.87
CA PRO A 5 -4.18 -1.49 -18.40
C PRO A 5 -5.55 -1.38 -17.72
N LEU A 6 -6.63 -1.28 -18.50
CA LEU A 6 -8.01 -1.35 -18.05
C LEU A 6 -8.80 -2.22 -19.06
N ARG A 7 -9.63 -3.12 -18.53
CA ARG A 7 -10.54 -3.96 -19.31
C ARG A 7 -11.88 -3.97 -18.62
N ALA A 8 -12.95 -3.92 -19.41
CA ALA A 8 -14.31 -4.03 -18.92
C ALA A 8 -15.02 -5.17 -19.66
N ALA A 9 -15.87 -5.89 -18.94
CA ALA A 9 -16.76 -6.91 -19.49
C ALA A 9 -18.13 -6.77 -18.85
N LEU A 10 -19.19 -6.83 -19.67
CA LEU A 10 -20.56 -6.91 -19.19
C LEU A 10 -21.10 -8.29 -19.50
N ILE A 11 -21.52 -9.01 -18.47
CA ILE A 11 -22.02 -10.39 -18.58
C ILE A 11 -23.49 -10.38 -18.18
N ARG A 12 -24.37 -10.78 -19.08
CA ARG A 12 -25.78 -11.01 -18.73
C ARG A 12 -25.90 -12.32 -17.95
N THR A 13 -26.37 -12.27 -16.70
CA THR A 13 -26.55 -13.46 -15.84
C THR A 13 -28.00 -13.94 -15.84
N ASP A 14 -28.96 -13.05 -16.04
CA ASP A 14 -30.39 -13.35 -16.21
C ASP A 14 -31.05 -12.29 -17.13
N THR A 15 -32.37 -12.36 -17.33
CA THR A 15 -33.16 -11.48 -18.19
C THR A 15 -32.94 -10.00 -17.88
N ASP A 16 -32.91 -9.65 -16.58
CA ASP A 16 -32.72 -8.27 -16.09
C ASP A 16 -31.50 -8.14 -15.17
N GLU A 17 -30.63 -9.15 -15.14
CA GLU A 17 -29.45 -9.16 -14.26
C GLU A 17 -28.16 -9.20 -15.08
N HIS A 18 -27.25 -8.30 -14.75
CA HIS A 18 -25.95 -8.18 -15.40
C HIS A 18 -24.84 -8.04 -14.36
N ARG A 19 -23.69 -8.64 -14.66
CA ARG A 19 -22.44 -8.44 -13.93
C ARG A 19 -21.48 -7.62 -14.77
N PHE A 20 -21.18 -6.42 -14.31
CA PHE A 20 -20.15 -5.57 -14.87
C PHE A 20 -18.83 -5.79 -14.16
N ILE A 21 -17.81 -6.25 -14.89
CA ILE A 21 -16.48 -6.57 -14.37
C ILE A 21 -15.50 -5.58 -14.97
N VAL A 22 -14.81 -4.83 -14.11
CA VAL A 22 -13.68 -3.97 -14.49
C VAL A 22 -12.41 -4.54 -13.87
N THR A 23 -11.41 -4.82 -14.70
CA THR A 23 -10.05 -5.16 -14.24
C THR A 23 -9.12 -4.04 -14.67
N ASN A 24 -8.25 -3.61 -13.77
CA ASN A 24 -7.29 -2.57 -14.06
C ASN A 24 -5.93 -2.87 -13.42
N HIS A 25 -4.90 -2.22 -13.92
CA HIS A 25 -3.61 -2.13 -13.25
C HIS A 25 -3.59 -0.86 -12.39
N HIS A 26 -3.15 -0.97 -11.14
CA HIS A 26 -3.08 0.17 -10.20
C HIS A 26 -2.29 1.38 -10.67
N ILE A 27 -1.55 1.28 -11.78
CA ILE A 27 -0.78 2.40 -12.32
C ILE A 27 -1.65 3.44 -13.00
N VAL A 28 -2.86 3.04 -13.44
CA VAL A 28 -3.82 3.95 -14.08
C VAL A 28 -4.93 4.38 -13.13
N LEU A 29 -5.12 3.68 -12.01
CA LEU A 29 -6.24 3.88 -11.09
C LEU A 29 -5.84 3.57 -9.65
N ASP A 30 -6.09 4.53 -8.75
CA ASP A 30 -6.15 4.29 -7.31
C ASP A 30 -7.58 4.04 -6.82
N GLY A 31 -7.74 3.67 -5.54
CA GLY A 31 -9.06 3.41 -4.94
C GLY A 31 -10.01 4.61 -5.00
N TRP A 32 -9.48 5.83 -4.91
CA TRP A 32 -10.28 7.07 -5.02
C TRP A 32 -10.78 7.31 -6.46
N SER A 33 -10.03 6.88 -7.47
CA SER A 33 -10.40 7.03 -8.87
C SER A 33 -11.56 6.12 -9.29
N LEU A 34 -11.79 5.01 -8.57
CA LEU A 34 -12.80 4.02 -8.96
C LEU A 34 -14.25 4.56 -8.86
N PRO A 35 -14.70 5.18 -7.75
CA PRO A 35 -16.03 5.81 -7.70
C PRO A 35 -16.21 6.92 -8.74
N ILE A 36 -15.17 7.70 -9.04
CA ILE A 36 -15.20 8.75 -10.07
C ILE A 36 -15.46 8.13 -11.44
N LEU A 37 -14.66 7.12 -11.81
CA LEU A 37 -14.80 6.41 -13.08
C LEU A 37 -16.18 5.77 -13.21
N LEU A 38 -16.68 5.11 -12.16
CA LEU A 38 -18.01 4.50 -12.17
C LEU A 38 -19.11 5.56 -12.32
N GLY A 39 -18.98 6.71 -11.63
CA GLY A 39 -19.91 7.83 -11.77
C GLY A 39 -19.95 8.39 -13.19
N GLU A 40 -18.79 8.55 -13.84
CA GLU A 40 -18.71 8.96 -15.24
C GLU A 40 -19.32 7.93 -16.20
N VAL A 41 -19.10 6.63 -15.95
CA VAL A 41 -19.71 5.55 -16.74
C VAL A 41 -21.23 5.59 -16.65
N PHE A 42 -21.80 5.72 -15.46
CA PHE A 42 -23.26 5.83 -15.29
C PHE A 42 -23.81 7.13 -15.87
N ALA A 43 -23.13 8.25 -15.66
CA ALA A 43 -23.55 9.52 -16.25
C ALA A 43 -23.57 9.45 -17.79
N ALA A 44 -22.55 8.85 -18.41
CA ALA A 44 -22.52 8.61 -19.85
C ALA A 44 -23.63 7.64 -20.30
N TYR A 45 -23.90 6.58 -19.52
CA TYR A 45 -24.96 5.61 -19.79
C TYR A 45 -26.35 6.27 -19.83
N TYR A 46 -26.64 7.19 -18.92
CA TYR A 46 -27.89 7.97 -18.91
C TYR A 46 -27.89 9.16 -19.88
N GLY A 47 -26.86 9.30 -20.72
CA GLY A 47 -26.77 10.37 -21.73
C GLY A 47 -26.43 11.75 -21.16
N HIS A 48 -25.94 11.82 -19.92
CA HIS A 48 -25.45 13.08 -19.35
C HIS A 48 -24.12 13.50 -19.98
N ARG A 49 -23.92 14.81 -20.09
CA ARG A 49 -22.67 15.38 -20.60
C ARG A 49 -21.61 15.36 -19.48
N LEU A 50 -20.48 14.72 -19.75
CA LEU A 50 -19.35 14.70 -18.83
C LEU A 50 -18.54 16.02 -18.90
N PRO A 51 -18.00 16.50 -17.76
CA PRO A 51 -17.02 17.58 -17.75
C PRO A 51 -15.71 17.15 -18.43
N ALA A 52 -14.85 18.12 -18.77
CA ALA A 52 -13.53 17.80 -19.28
C ALA A 52 -12.66 17.16 -18.18
N ALA A 53 -12.07 16.01 -18.48
CA ALA A 53 -11.20 15.31 -17.54
C ALA A 53 -9.97 16.16 -17.16
N VAL A 54 -9.62 16.17 -15.87
CA VAL A 54 -8.43 16.85 -15.38
C VAL A 54 -7.20 16.02 -15.78
N PRO A 55 -6.26 16.55 -16.58
CA PRO A 55 -5.15 15.74 -17.08
C PRO A 55 -4.18 15.34 -15.96
N TYR A 56 -3.91 14.04 -15.82
CA TYR A 56 -2.93 13.49 -14.85
C TYR A 56 -1.53 14.13 -14.96
N ARG A 57 -1.15 14.59 -16.16
CA ARG A 57 0.10 15.35 -16.38
C ARG A 57 0.22 16.59 -15.47
N ARG A 58 -0.89 17.21 -15.09
CA ARG A 58 -0.88 18.35 -14.15
C ARG A 58 -0.34 17.93 -12.78
N PHE A 59 -0.72 16.75 -12.29
CA PHE A 59 -0.19 16.20 -11.05
C PHE A 59 1.31 15.88 -11.16
N ILE A 60 1.75 15.34 -12.30
CA ILE A 60 3.19 15.10 -12.55
C ILE A 60 3.99 16.40 -12.55
N ASN A 61 3.48 17.46 -13.18
CA ASN A 61 4.13 18.78 -13.14
C ASN A 61 4.14 19.34 -11.72
N TRP A 62 3.02 19.22 -10.99
CA TRP A 62 2.93 19.62 -9.59
C TRP A 62 4.00 18.90 -8.74
N LEU A 63 4.17 17.58 -8.89
CA LEU A 63 5.22 16.81 -8.21
C LEU A 63 6.63 17.29 -8.55
N ALA A 64 6.89 17.64 -9.81
CA ALA A 64 8.20 18.12 -10.25
C ALA A 64 8.61 19.46 -9.62
N ASP A 65 7.62 20.27 -9.22
CA ASP A 65 7.81 21.59 -8.60
C ASP A 65 7.92 21.50 -7.05
N ARG A 66 8.03 20.30 -6.48
CA ARG A 66 8.15 20.11 -5.02
C ARG A 66 9.57 20.29 -4.51
N ASP A 67 9.68 20.92 -3.34
CA ASP A 67 10.93 21.03 -2.59
C ASP A 67 11.22 19.70 -1.89
N LEU A 68 12.03 18.88 -2.55
CA LEU A 68 12.46 17.59 -2.03
C LEU A 68 13.43 17.72 -0.86
N ASP A 69 14.22 18.80 -0.76
CA ASP A 69 15.22 18.94 0.30
C ASP A 69 14.56 19.26 1.65
N THR A 70 13.53 20.11 1.63
CA THR A 70 12.70 20.36 2.81
C THR A 70 11.93 19.11 3.20
N ALA A 71 11.36 18.38 2.23
CA ALA A 71 10.68 17.11 2.50
C ALA A 71 11.62 16.06 3.13
N ARG A 72 12.82 15.89 2.58
CA ARG A 72 13.85 14.99 3.13
C ARG A 72 14.22 15.37 4.55
N THR A 73 14.36 16.66 4.84
CA THR A 73 14.69 17.16 6.17
C THR A 73 13.59 16.82 7.17
N ALA A 74 12.32 17.08 6.82
CA ALA A 74 11.19 16.76 7.67
C ALA A 74 11.08 15.26 7.97
N TRP A 75 11.20 14.40 6.94
CA TRP A 75 11.16 12.95 7.11
C TRP A 75 12.36 12.42 7.93
N SER A 76 13.55 12.99 7.74
CA SER A 76 14.73 12.62 8.52
C SER A 76 14.57 12.98 10.01
N GLN A 77 13.92 14.11 10.32
CA GLN A 77 13.63 14.51 11.70
C GLN A 77 12.63 13.56 12.37
N VAL A 78 11.52 13.23 11.68
CA VAL A 78 10.49 12.32 12.20
C VAL A 78 11.03 10.91 12.46
N LEU A 79 11.92 10.43 11.59
CA LEU A 79 12.51 9.09 11.67
C LEU A 79 13.86 9.06 12.41
N SER A 80 14.29 10.19 12.99
CA SER A 80 15.55 10.28 13.71
C SER A 80 15.61 9.27 14.88
N GLY A 81 16.67 8.48 14.94
CA GLY A 81 16.88 7.47 15.99
C GLY A 81 15.94 6.26 15.89
N PHE A 82 15.35 6.01 14.72
CA PHE A 82 14.70 4.74 14.42
C PHE A 82 15.69 3.80 13.75
N ASP A 83 16.18 2.79 14.48
CA ASP A 83 17.28 1.92 14.02
C ASP A 83 16.84 0.51 13.66
N THR A 84 15.65 0.08 14.11
CA THR A 84 15.18 -1.30 13.95
C THR A 84 13.88 -1.33 13.16
N PRO A 85 13.90 -1.78 11.89
CA PRO A 85 12.71 -1.94 11.09
C PRO A 85 11.66 -2.82 11.78
N THR A 86 10.39 -2.49 11.58
CA THR A 86 9.28 -3.24 12.13
C THR A 86 8.79 -4.24 11.08
N LEU A 87 9.32 -5.46 11.16
CA LEU A 87 9.03 -6.53 10.21
C LEU A 87 8.34 -7.70 10.93
N ILE A 88 7.27 -8.22 10.33
CA ILE A 88 6.53 -9.40 10.85
C ILE A 88 6.51 -10.56 9.85
N GLY A 89 6.91 -10.33 8.60
CA GLY A 89 7.05 -11.36 7.57
C GLY A 89 8.52 -11.70 7.31
N PRO A 90 8.83 -12.93 6.86
CA PRO A 90 10.19 -13.35 6.56
C PRO A 90 10.82 -12.49 5.45
N PRO A 91 12.14 -12.24 5.51
CA PRO A 91 12.83 -11.47 4.49
C PRO A 91 12.83 -12.24 3.15
N ASN A 92 12.36 -11.58 2.09
CA ASN A 92 12.30 -12.08 0.70
C ASN A 92 11.32 -13.25 0.48
N GLN A 93 10.15 -12.95 -0.07
CA GLN A 93 9.35 -13.99 -0.73
C GLN A 93 8.86 -13.49 -2.10
N LEU A 94 9.62 -13.89 -3.13
CA LEU A 94 9.40 -13.62 -4.56
C LEU A 94 8.32 -14.54 -5.17
N THR A 95 7.63 -15.35 -4.37
CA THR A 95 6.67 -16.33 -4.85
C THR A 95 5.27 -15.71 -5.03
N PRO A 96 4.56 -16.02 -6.13
CA PRO A 96 3.13 -15.81 -6.22
C PRO A 96 2.46 -16.59 -5.09
N ALA A 97 1.96 -15.88 -4.08
CA ALA A 97 1.34 -16.48 -2.90
C ALA A 97 -0.18 -16.36 -2.95
N SER A 98 -0.87 -17.35 -2.37
CA SER A 98 -2.30 -17.22 -2.10
C SER A 98 -2.52 -16.07 -1.12
N ARG A 99 -3.35 -15.12 -1.52
CA ARG A 99 -3.79 -14.02 -0.68
C ARG A 99 -5.12 -14.39 -0.04
N HIS A 100 -5.21 -14.21 1.26
CA HIS A 100 -6.40 -14.50 2.06
C HIS A 100 -6.87 -13.21 2.72
N VAL A 101 -8.15 -13.18 3.08
CA VAL A 101 -8.78 -12.04 3.76
C VAL A 101 -9.50 -12.54 5.00
N ALA A 102 -9.16 -11.98 6.15
CA ALA A 102 -9.94 -12.11 7.36
C ALA A 102 -10.78 -10.84 7.53
N ALA A 103 -12.10 -11.00 7.60
CA ALA A 103 -13.03 -9.89 7.79
C ALA A 103 -13.48 -9.82 9.25
N LEU A 104 -13.56 -8.59 9.78
CA LEU A 104 -14.08 -8.28 11.09
C LEU A 104 -15.05 -7.11 10.96
N ARG A 105 -16.30 -7.32 11.39
CA ARG A 105 -17.27 -6.24 11.53
C ARG A 105 -17.20 -5.70 12.96
N VAL A 106 -16.74 -4.47 13.11
CA VAL A 106 -16.73 -3.80 14.40
C VAL A 106 -18.14 -3.33 14.72
N SER A 107 -18.61 -3.62 15.94
CA SER A 107 -19.98 -3.28 16.33
C SER A 107 -20.29 -1.79 16.16
N ARG A 108 -21.56 -1.45 15.92
CA ARG A 108 -22.03 -0.07 15.87
C ARG A 108 -21.64 0.75 17.12
N GLU A 109 -21.70 0.12 18.29
CA GLU A 109 -21.34 0.75 19.56
C GLU A 109 -19.86 1.14 19.58
N THR A 110 -18.97 0.18 19.30
CA THR A 110 -17.52 0.41 19.25
C THR A 110 -17.15 1.42 18.15
N THR A 111 -17.80 1.35 16.97
CA THR A 111 -17.59 2.29 15.86
C THR A 111 -17.91 3.73 16.27
N ARG A 112 -19.01 3.95 17.00
CA ARG A 112 -19.37 5.25 17.56
C ARG A 112 -18.38 5.71 18.63
N ALA A 113 -17.96 4.80 19.52
CA ALA A 113 -17.01 5.13 20.57
C ALA A 113 -15.64 5.53 20.01
N ILE A 114 -15.14 4.86 18.96
CA ILE A 114 -13.92 5.25 18.22
C ILE A 114 -14.08 6.64 17.59
N SER A 115 -15.23 6.90 16.97
CA SER A 115 -15.51 8.21 16.36
C SER A 115 -15.54 9.34 17.39
N GLU A 116 -16.12 9.07 18.56
CA GLU A 116 -16.19 10.00 19.68
C GLU A 116 -14.81 10.23 20.33
N LEU A 117 -13.99 9.18 20.44
CA LEU A 117 -12.59 9.29 20.88
C LEU A 117 -11.80 10.20 19.93
N ALA A 118 -11.89 9.95 18.62
CA ALA A 118 -11.24 10.77 17.60
C ALA A 118 -11.65 12.24 17.72
N ARG A 119 -12.95 12.50 17.86
CA ARG A 119 -13.51 13.85 18.05
C ARG A 119 -13.00 14.52 19.32
N THR A 120 -12.98 13.80 20.44
CA THR A 120 -12.55 14.31 21.75
C THR A 120 -11.09 14.73 21.74
N HIS A 121 -10.22 13.95 21.09
CA HIS A 121 -8.79 14.24 20.95
C HIS A 121 -8.45 15.06 19.69
N ARG A 122 -9.45 15.59 18.98
CA ARG A 122 -9.28 16.43 17.76
C ARG A 122 -8.43 15.75 16.68
N THR A 123 -8.64 14.46 16.48
CA THR A 123 -7.97 13.64 15.48
C THR A 123 -8.99 12.92 14.59
N THR A 124 -8.55 11.96 13.79
CA THR A 124 -9.40 11.21 12.85
C THR A 124 -9.57 9.76 13.29
N VAL A 125 -10.65 9.11 12.84
CA VAL A 125 -10.84 7.65 13.01
C VAL A 125 -9.65 6.89 12.45
N SER A 126 -9.10 7.30 11.30
CA SER A 126 -7.88 6.73 10.73
C SER A 126 -6.70 6.75 11.72
N THR A 127 -6.49 7.87 12.42
CA THR A 127 -5.43 7.98 13.44
C THR A 127 -5.66 7.04 14.64
N VAL A 128 -6.92 6.84 15.06
CA VAL A 128 -7.24 5.87 16.12
C VAL A 128 -6.94 4.44 15.66
N LEU A 129 -7.30 4.09 14.42
CA LEU A 129 -6.99 2.79 13.83
C LEU A 129 -5.47 2.56 13.73
N GLN A 130 -4.73 3.57 13.29
CA GLN A 130 -3.26 3.56 13.25
C GLN A 130 -2.64 3.37 14.65
N ALA A 131 -3.16 4.08 15.66
CA ALA A 131 -2.70 3.92 17.04
C ALA A 131 -2.96 2.50 17.57
N ALA A 132 -4.15 1.95 17.32
CA ALA A 132 -4.48 0.60 17.71
C ALA A 132 -3.58 -0.43 17.02
N TRP A 133 -3.23 -0.21 15.75
CA TRP A 133 -2.33 -1.09 15.02
C TRP A 133 -0.90 -1.02 15.55
N ALA A 134 -0.43 0.19 15.88
CA ALA A 134 0.87 0.38 16.54
C ALA A 134 0.97 -0.45 17.82
N GLN A 135 -0.08 -0.43 18.66
CA GLN A 135 -0.11 -1.21 19.90
C GLN A 135 -0.05 -2.72 19.64
N VAL A 136 -0.75 -3.21 18.61
CA VAL A 136 -0.68 -4.63 18.21
C VAL A 136 0.73 -4.98 17.72
N LEU A 137 1.36 -4.14 16.89
CA LEU A 137 2.73 -4.35 16.43
C LEU A 137 3.74 -4.38 17.59
N MET A 138 3.56 -3.57 18.61
CA MET A 138 4.41 -3.60 19.81
C MET A 138 4.29 -4.94 20.55
N TRP A 139 3.11 -5.56 20.58
CA TRP A 139 2.94 -6.90 21.13
C TRP A 139 3.55 -7.98 20.24
N VAL A 140 3.35 -7.89 18.93
CA VAL A 140 3.86 -8.87 17.96
C VAL A 140 5.40 -8.86 17.93
N THR A 141 6.01 -7.68 17.97
CA THR A 141 7.46 -7.52 17.82
C THR A 141 8.21 -7.43 19.15
N GLY A 142 7.51 -7.18 20.25
CA GLY A 142 8.12 -6.83 21.54
C GLY A 142 8.80 -5.46 21.58
N GLN A 143 8.73 -4.68 20.49
CA GLN A 143 9.34 -3.36 20.38
C GLN A 143 8.41 -2.28 20.95
N ARG A 144 8.98 -1.15 21.35
CA ARG A 144 8.23 0.05 21.81
C ARG A 144 8.24 1.21 20.81
N ASP A 145 9.11 1.12 19.83
CA ASP A 145 9.25 2.07 18.74
C ASP A 145 9.01 1.29 17.46
N VAL A 146 7.83 1.49 16.86
CA VAL A 146 7.38 0.72 15.69
C VAL A 146 7.00 1.65 14.56
N VAL A 147 7.24 1.19 13.33
CA VAL A 147 6.86 1.87 12.10
C VAL A 147 6.00 0.96 11.24
N PHE A 148 4.97 1.52 10.61
CA PHE A 148 4.17 0.83 9.59
C PHE A 148 3.78 1.84 8.51
N GLY A 149 3.34 1.36 7.35
CA GLY A 149 2.89 2.27 6.29
C GLY A 149 1.45 2.69 6.47
N ALA A 150 1.16 3.94 6.15
CA ALA A 150 -0.19 4.41 5.92
C ALA A 150 -0.33 4.84 4.45
N VAL A 151 -1.43 4.41 3.82
CA VAL A 151 -1.76 4.86 2.46
C VAL A 151 -2.53 6.17 2.56
N VAL A 152 -1.98 7.21 1.94
CA VAL A 152 -2.59 8.54 1.83
C VAL A 152 -3.13 8.76 0.42
N SER A 153 -4.14 9.62 0.27
CA SER A 153 -4.77 9.87 -1.04
C SER A 153 -3.82 10.49 -2.06
N GLY A 154 -2.80 11.23 -1.59
CA GLY A 154 -1.88 12.01 -2.42
C GLY A 154 -2.58 13.00 -3.34
N ARG A 155 -3.78 13.47 -2.95
CA ARG A 155 -4.58 14.48 -3.65
C ARG A 155 -4.40 15.82 -2.96
N PRO A 156 -3.50 16.69 -3.46
CA PRO A 156 -3.14 17.90 -2.75
C PRO A 156 -4.20 18.99 -2.98
N THR A 157 -4.46 19.81 -1.95
CA THR A 157 -5.53 20.82 -1.95
C THR A 157 -5.20 22.05 -2.78
N ASP A 158 -3.93 22.27 -3.09
CA ASP A 158 -3.42 23.38 -3.91
C ASP A 158 -3.37 23.05 -5.41
N LEU A 159 -3.75 21.82 -5.81
CA LEU A 159 -3.88 21.41 -7.21
C LEU A 159 -5.37 21.40 -7.63
N PRO A 160 -5.82 22.38 -8.44
CA PRO A 160 -7.22 22.44 -8.85
C PRO A 160 -7.67 21.19 -9.62
N GLY A 161 -8.73 20.55 -9.13
CA GLY A 161 -9.33 19.36 -9.72
C GLY A 161 -8.62 18.05 -9.35
N ALA A 162 -7.72 18.05 -8.36
CA ALA A 162 -7.07 16.84 -7.87
C ALA A 162 -8.08 15.83 -7.31
N GLU A 163 -9.18 16.27 -6.72
CA GLU A 163 -10.26 15.46 -6.17
C GLU A 163 -11.07 14.70 -7.23
N ALA A 164 -11.14 15.22 -8.46
CA ALA A 164 -11.84 14.63 -9.60
C ALA A 164 -10.88 13.93 -10.59
N MET A 165 -9.58 13.95 -10.32
CA MET A 165 -8.57 13.38 -11.22
C MET A 165 -8.59 11.85 -11.18
N VAL A 166 -8.63 11.21 -12.34
CA VAL A 166 -8.46 9.77 -12.47
C VAL A 166 -6.98 9.45 -12.71
N GLY A 167 -6.37 8.65 -11.85
CA GLY A 167 -4.96 8.29 -11.93
C GLY A 167 -4.45 7.56 -10.68
N LEU A 168 -3.15 7.31 -10.62
CA LEU A 168 -2.48 6.83 -9.41
C LEU A 168 -1.93 8.03 -8.62
N LEU A 169 -2.67 8.51 -7.62
CA LEU A 169 -2.24 9.64 -6.80
C LEU A 169 -1.82 9.20 -5.39
N ILE A 170 -2.29 8.04 -4.93
CA ILE A 170 -1.96 7.53 -3.59
C ILE A 170 -0.44 7.45 -3.37
N ASN A 171 -0.03 7.72 -2.14
CA ASN A 171 1.33 7.45 -1.68
C ASN A 171 1.27 6.60 -0.40
N THR A 172 2.36 5.91 -0.10
CA THR A 172 2.53 5.25 1.20
C THR A 172 3.59 5.99 2.00
N VAL A 173 3.26 6.37 3.22
CA VAL A 173 4.17 7.09 4.12
C VAL A 173 4.34 6.32 5.43
N PRO A 174 5.53 6.34 6.07
CA PRO A 174 5.69 5.70 7.36
C PRO A 174 4.95 6.46 8.46
N VAL A 175 4.34 5.69 9.36
CA VAL A 175 3.79 6.17 10.62
C VAL A 175 4.61 5.54 11.73
N ARG A 176 5.31 6.38 12.51
CA ARG A 176 6.12 5.96 13.65
C ARG A 176 5.37 6.19 14.95
N ALA A 177 5.31 5.15 15.78
CA ALA A 177 4.77 5.21 17.13
C ALA A 177 5.85 4.80 18.12
N ASN A 178 6.19 5.70 19.05
CA ASN A 178 7.21 5.46 20.06
C ASN A 178 6.61 5.70 21.45
N VAL A 179 6.47 4.63 22.22
CA VAL A 179 5.77 4.63 23.51
C VAL A 179 6.69 4.31 24.68
N SER A 180 6.41 4.92 25.82
CA SER A 180 6.99 4.58 27.12
C SER A 180 6.01 3.73 27.94
N ALA A 181 6.43 3.26 29.11
CA ALA A 181 5.55 2.55 30.04
C ALA A 181 4.36 3.41 30.54
N ALA A 182 4.47 4.74 30.48
CA ALA A 182 3.45 5.67 30.94
C ALA A 182 2.56 6.22 29.82
N THR A 183 2.89 5.95 28.55
CA THR A 183 2.18 6.51 27.40
C THR A 183 0.75 5.99 27.35
N THR A 184 -0.21 6.90 27.37
CA THR A 184 -1.65 6.62 27.27
C THR A 184 -2.12 6.61 25.82
N THR A 185 -3.38 6.23 25.60
CA THR A 185 -4.01 6.35 24.26
C THR A 185 -4.01 7.81 23.81
N ALA A 186 -4.37 8.73 24.71
CA ALA A 186 -4.40 10.16 24.43
C ALA A 186 -3.02 10.71 23.99
N ASP A 187 -1.95 10.25 24.65
CA ASP A 187 -0.58 10.64 24.30
C ASP A 187 -0.19 10.12 22.92
N LEU A 188 -0.49 8.84 22.63
CA LEU A 188 -0.19 8.25 21.32
C LEU A 188 -0.96 8.93 20.19
N LEU A 189 -2.25 9.21 20.37
CA LEU A 189 -3.04 9.96 19.38
C LEU A 189 -2.46 11.35 19.13
N SER A 190 -2.02 12.03 20.20
CA SER A 190 -1.38 13.34 20.09
C SER A 190 -0.03 13.26 19.36
N GLN A 191 0.78 12.25 19.65
CA GLN A 191 2.06 11.98 18.95
C GLN A 191 1.82 11.77 17.45
N LEU A 192 0.92 10.85 17.07
CA LEU A 192 0.63 10.56 15.66
C LEU A 192 0.06 11.77 14.92
N GLN A 193 -0.82 12.54 15.57
CA GLN A 193 -1.38 13.77 14.98
C GLN A 193 -0.29 14.84 14.79
N GLN A 194 0.61 15.01 15.75
CA GLN A 194 1.70 15.98 15.65
C GLN A 194 2.65 15.62 14.51
N VAL A 195 3.04 14.35 14.39
CA VAL A 195 3.87 13.87 13.28
C VAL A 195 3.18 14.11 11.95
N ARG A 196 1.89 13.74 11.84
CA ARG A 196 1.13 13.98 10.61
C ARG A 196 1.07 15.45 10.22
N ASN A 197 0.90 16.36 11.17
CA ASN A 197 0.90 17.79 10.91
C ASN A 197 2.27 18.29 10.41
N GLN A 198 3.37 17.69 10.89
CA GLN A 198 4.72 18.00 10.42
C GLN A 198 5.02 17.46 9.03
N THR A 199 4.42 16.31 8.66
CA THR A 199 4.71 15.63 7.39
C THR A 199 3.71 15.93 6.28
N LEU A 200 2.54 16.50 6.58
CA LEU A 200 1.43 16.64 5.62
C LEU A 200 1.85 17.28 4.28
N GLU A 201 2.62 18.36 4.31
CA GLU A 201 3.11 19.06 3.10
C GLU A 201 4.23 18.28 2.38
N HIS A 202 4.78 17.26 3.03
CA HIS A 202 5.91 16.44 2.60
C HIS A 202 5.51 14.99 2.27
N GLU A 203 4.22 14.64 2.37
CA GLU A 203 3.67 13.32 2.01
C GLU A 203 3.79 13.02 0.50
N HIS A 204 4.25 13.97 -0.32
CA HIS A 204 4.58 13.77 -1.73
C HIS A 204 5.91 13.03 -1.94
N LEU A 205 6.76 12.91 -0.91
CA LEU A 205 8.04 12.22 -1.02
C LEU A 205 7.80 10.71 -1.17
N GLY A 206 8.39 10.09 -2.19
CA GLY A 206 8.26 8.66 -2.42
C GLY A 206 8.85 7.83 -1.27
N LEU A 207 8.17 6.75 -0.89
CA LEU A 207 8.57 5.86 0.21
C LEU A 207 10.02 5.37 0.08
N SER A 208 10.49 5.18 -1.13
CA SER A 208 11.85 4.73 -1.39
C SER A 208 12.93 5.72 -1.04
N GLU A 209 12.66 7.01 -1.23
CA GLU A 209 13.55 8.04 -0.73
C GLU A 209 13.54 8.03 0.79
N ILE A 210 12.38 7.84 1.42
CA ILE A 210 12.28 7.75 2.87
C ILE A 210 13.06 6.54 3.42
N HIS A 211 12.98 5.38 2.76
CA HIS A 211 13.84 4.23 3.06
C HIS A 211 15.33 4.58 2.95
N ARG A 212 15.76 5.23 1.85
CA ARG A 212 17.15 5.64 1.65
C ARG A 212 17.65 6.59 2.74
N LEU A 213 16.83 7.57 3.16
CA LEU A 213 17.19 8.54 4.22
C LEU A 213 17.52 7.87 5.55
N THR A 214 16.88 6.73 5.83
CA THR A 214 17.08 5.98 7.08
C THR A 214 18.15 4.90 6.97
N GLY A 215 18.73 4.68 5.80
CA GLY A 215 19.69 3.60 5.56
C GLY A 215 19.07 2.19 5.57
N HIS A 216 17.75 2.08 5.68
CA HIS A 216 17.03 0.81 5.68
C HIS A 216 16.57 0.42 4.28
N ARG A 217 16.65 -0.88 3.93
CA ARG A 217 16.06 -1.39 2.70
C ARG A 217 14.53 -1.31 2.73
N ARG A 218 13.94 -1.62 3.88
CA ARG A 218 12.51 -1.53 4.19
C ARG A 218 12.36 -1.13 5.65
N LEU A 219 11.55 -0.10 5.94
CA LEU A 219 11.24 0.33 7.31
C LEU A 219 10.18 -0.56 7.97
N PHE A 220 9.27 -1.09 7.15
CA PHE A 220 8.12 -1.86 7.58
C PHE A 220 7.66 -2.82 6.46
N ASP A 221 6.82 -3.79 6.83
CA ASP A 221 6.18 -4.72 5.90
C ASP A 221 4.66 -4.86 6.12
N THR A 222 4.08 -3.95 6.91
CA THR A 222 2.63 -3.87 7.11
C THR A 222 2.09 -2.49 6.79
N VAL A 223 0.84 -2.44 6.32
CA VAL A 223 0.17 -1.17 6.03
C VAL A 223 -1.24 -1.09 6.59
N VAL A 224 -1.64 0.13 6.94
CA VAL A 224 -3.02 0.48 7.30
C VAL A 224 -3.59 1.42 6.24
N VAL A 225 -4.76 1.06 5.72
CA VAL A 225 -5.50 1.79 4.71
C VAL A 225 -6.87 2.14 5.25
N TYR A 226 -7.23 3.41 5.14
CA TYR A 226 -8.56 3.90 5.51
C TYR A 226 -9.27 4.40 4.26
N GLU A 227 -10.26 3.64 3.78
CA GLU A 227 -10.94 3.90 2.51
C GLU A 227 -12.16 4.79 2.72
N ASN A 228 -11.91 6.08 2.95
CA ASN A 228 -12.96 7.08 3.18
C ASN A 228 -13.45 7.79 1.92
N TYR A 229 -13.25 7.21 0.73
CA TYR A 229 -13.77 7.80 -0.50
C TYR A 229 -15.29 7.67 -0.57
N PRO A 230 -15.99 8.57 -1.30
CA PRO A 230 -17.44 8.54 -1.40
C PRO A 230 -17.92 7.24 -2.05
N THR A 231 -18.57 6.36 -1.28
CA THR A 231 -19.13 5.09 -1.77
C THR A 231 -20.60 5.21 -2.17
N ASP A 232 -21.07 6.42 -2.51
CA ASP A 232 -22.44 6.68 -2.97
C ASP A 232 -22.74 6.10 -4.37
N THR A 233 -22.07 5.01 -4.75
CA THR A 233 -22.34 4.26 -5.98
C THR A 233 -23.78 3.73 -6.05
N ALA A 234 -24.43 3.55 -4.90
CA ALA A 234 -25.86 3.23 -4.83
C ALA A 234 -26.77 4.40 -5.26
N GLN A 235 -26.32 5.66 -5.13
CA GLN A 235 -27.03 6.83 -5.68
C GLN A 235 -26.70 7.07 -7.16
N LEU A 236 -25.57 6.54 -7.66
CA LEU A 236 -25.16 6.64 -9.08
C LEU A 236 -26.03 5.78 -10.01
N ALA A 237 -26.65 4.73 -9.46
CA ALA A 237 -27.67 3.95 -10.14
C ALA A 237 -28.99 4.76 -10.07
N GLY A 238 -29.27 5.54 -11.11
CA GLY A 238 -30.36 6.50 -11.13
C GLY A 238 -31.74 5.87 -10.87
N ALA A 239 -32.74 6.70 -10.59
CA ALA A 239 -34.12 6.28 -10.33
C ALA A 239 -34.80 5.54 -11.50
N ASP A 240 -34.15 5.49 -12.67
CA ASP A 240 -34.64 4.93 -13.94
C ASP A 240 -34.20 3.47 -14.16
N GLY A 241 -34.49 2.59 -13.19
CA GLY A 241 -34.58 1.13 -13.41
C GLY A 241 -33.29 0.30 -13.35
N LEU A 242 -32.11 0.89 -13.21
CA LEU A 242 -30.86 0.14 -13.01
C LEU A 242 -30.50 0.21 -11.53
N ALA A 243 -30.38 -0.93 -10.85
CA ALA A 243 -30.03 -1.01 -9.44
C ALA A 243 -28.67 -1.70 -9.26
N LEU A 244 -27.74 -1.06 -8.55
CA LEU A 244 -26.50 -1.70 -8.13
C LEU A 244 -26.80 -2.60 -6.92
N THR A 245 -26.94 -3.90 -7.15
CA THR A 245 -27.30 -4.87 -6.10
C THR A 245 -26.09 -5.34 -5.30
N ALA A 246 -24.90 -5.35 -5.90
CA ALA A 246 -23.67 -5.78 -5.27
C ALA A 246 -22.45 -5.09 -5.90
N LEU A 247 -21.45 -4.83 -5.07
CA LEU A 247 -20.12 -4.38 -5.48
C LEU A 247 -19.10 -5.29 -4.79
N ASP A 248 -18.33 -6.06 -5.59
CA ASP A 248 -17.19 -6.85 -5.10
C ASP A 248 -15.90 -6.20 -5.62
N ASN A 249 -14.98 -5.89 -4.72
CA ASN A 249 -13.67 -5.35 -5.05
C ASN A 249 -12.59 -6.33 -4.58
N ARG A 250 -11.67 -6.68 -5.48
CA ARG A 250 -10.53 -7.55 -5.21
C ARG A 250 -9.25 -6.78 -5.49
N ASP A 251 -8.73 -6.19 -4.44
CA ASP A 251 -7.46 -5.48 -4.42
C ASP A 251 -6.54 -6.16 -3.39
N PHE A 252 -5.27 -6.32 -3.75
CA PHE A 252 -4.24 -6.87 -2.88
C PHE A 252 -3.02 -5.97 -2.82
N TYR A 253 -2.74 -5.48 -1.62
CA TYR A 253 -1.51 -4.76 -1.35
C TYR A 253 -0.30 -5.69 -1.45
N HIS A 254 0.82 -5.19 -1.95
CA HIS A 254 2.05 -5.97 -2.12
C HIS A 254 2.65 -6.43 -0.78
N TYR A 255 2.36 -5.71 0.31
CA TYR A 255 2.79 -6.02 1.68
C TYR A 255 2.29 -7.40 2.16
N PRO A 256 3.11 -8.16 2.93
CA PRO A 256 2.69 -9.44 3.53
C PRO A 256 1.37 -9.37 4.30
N LEU A 257 1.11 -8.26 5.00
CA LEU A 257 -0.12 -8.02 5.75
C LEU A 257 -0.58 -6.57 5.56
N ALA A 258 -1.86 -6.38 5.24
CA ALA A 258 -2.49 -5.07 5.10
C ALA A 258 -3.83 -5.03 5.82
N ILE A 259 -4.08 -3.95 6.57
CA ILE A 259 -5.36 -3.69 7.21
C ILE A 259 -6.08 -2.64 6.38
N GLN A 260 -7.23 -3.00 5.85
CA GLN A 260 -8.13 -2.11 5.14
C GLN A 260 -9.35 -1.85 6.02
N ALA A 261 -9.62 -0.59 6.29
CA ALA A 261 -10.74 -0.14 7.09
C ALA A 261 -11.71 0.66 6.21
N VAL A 262 -12.94 0.17 6.10
CA VAL A 262 -14.01 0.81 5.33
C VAL A 262 -15.02 1.41 6.32
N PRO A 263 -15.21 2.75 6.30
CA PRO A 263 -16.15 3.41 7.20
C PRO A 263 -17.60 3.07 6.84
N GLY A 264 -18.47 3.13 7.84
CA GLY A 264 -19.90 2.92 7.72
C GLY A 264 -20.59 3.04 9.08
N ASP A 265 -21.88 2.70 9.14
CA ASP A 265 -22.63 2.54 10.39
C ASP A 265 -21.92 1.60 11.38
N GLU A 266 -21.26 0.59 10.81
CA GLU A 266 -20.35 -0.34 11.45
C GLU A 266 -19.06 -0.35 10.63
N LEU A 267 -17.92 -0.23 11.31
CA LEU A 267 -16.63 -0.25 10.64
C LEU A 267 -16.33 -1.67 10.13
N ASP A 268 -16.09 -1.81 8.82
CA ASP A 268 -15.67 -3.07 8.20
C ASP A 268 -14.14 -3.09 8.14
N LEU A 269 -13.52 -4.03 8.85
CA LEU A 269 -12.08 -4.25 8.85
C LEU A 269 -11.76 -5.50 8.04
N ARG A 270 -10.84 -5.38 7.09
CA ARG A 270 -10.37 -6.48 6.25
C ARG A 270 -8.85 -6.59 6.40
N VAL A 271 -8.40 -7.70 6.94
CA VAL A 271 -6.98 -8.02 7.05
C VAL A 271 -6.62 -8.91 5.88
N GLN A 272 -5.91 -8.34 4.92
CA GLN A 272 -5.38 -9.06 3.76
C GLN A 272 -3.99 -9.60 4.13
N TYR A 273 -3.74 -10.87 3.87
CA TYR A 273 -2.47 -11.49 4.25
C TYR A 273 -2.01 -12.56 3.26
N ARG A 274 -0.71 -12.83 3.27
CA ARG A 274 -0.08 -13.94 2.56
C ARG A 274 -0.30 -15.25 3.33
N GLY A 275 -0.99 -16.21 2.75
CA GLY A 275 -1.28 -17.50 3.39
C GLY A 275 -0.08 -18.44 3.50
N ASP A 276 0.99 -18.16 2.76
CA ASP A 276 2.28 -18.86 2.89
C ASP A 276 3.16 -18.28 4.01
N VAL A 277 2.83 -17.10 4.53
CA VAL A 277 3.53 -16.44 5.63
C VAL A 277 2.75 -16.58 6.94
N PHE A 278 1.46 -16.27 6.92
CA PHE A 278 0.63 -16.19 8.11
C PHE A 278 -0.46 -17.26 8.07
N ASP A 279 -0.50 -18.09 9.12
CA ASP A 279 -1.58 -19.06 9.28
C ASP A 279 -2.89 -18.36 9.69
N GLU A 280 -4.02 -18.87 9.18
CA GLU A 280 -5.33 -18.27 9.40
C GLU A 280 -5.70 -18.14 10.89
N THR A 281 -5.26 -19.10 11.72
CA THR A 281 -5.59 -19.09 13.15
C THR A 281 -4.87 -17.95 13.87
N ALA A 282 -3.60 -17.72 13.55
CA ALA A 282 -2.82 -16.62 14.09
C ALA A 282 -3.30 -15.25 13.57
N VAL A 283 -3.73 -15.15 12.31
CA VAL A 283 -4.37 -13.91 11.81
C VAL A 283 -5.69 -13.62 12.52
N ARG A 284 -6.52 -14.64 12.80
CA ARG A 284 -7.74 -14.45 13.60
C ARG A 284 -7.40 -13.93 15.00
N ALA A 285 -6.40 -14.51 15.67
CA ALA A 285 -5.95 -14.01 16.97
C ALA A 285 -5.48 -12.56 16.90
N LEU A 286 -4.72 -12.17 15.85
CA LEU A 286 -4.31 -10.79 15.60
C LEU A 286 -5.51 -9.85 15.42
N VAL A 287 -6.52 -10.26 14.66
CA VAL A 287 -7.76 -9.51 14.43
C VAL A 287 -8.52 -9.30 15.74
N ASP A 288 -8.64 -10.34 16.56
CA ASP A 288 -9.29 -10.27 17.87
C ASP A 288 -8.55 -9.30 18.80
N ARG A 289 -7.20 -9.34 18.80
CA ARG A 289 -6.38 -8.37 19.55
C ARG A 289 -6.59 -6.94 19.07
N TYR A 290 -6.63 -6.74 17.76
CA TYR A 290 -6.86 -5.42 17.19
C TYR A 290 -8.23 -4.87 17.60
N HIS A 291 -9.27 -5.71 17.61
CA HIS A 291 -10.59 -5.35 18.12
C HIS A 291 -10.57 -5.00 19.62
N GLU A 292 -9.92 -5.82 20.45
CA GLU A 292 -9.81 -5.55 21.89
C GLU A 292 -9.09 -4.24 22.19
N VAL A 293 -8.01 -3.93 21.45
CA VAL A 293 -7.29 -2.65 21.58
C VAL A 293 -8.22 -1.48 21.23
N LEU A 294 -9.00 -1.59 20.15
CA LEU A 294 -9.95 -0.55 19.77
C LEU A 294 -11.00 -0.30 20.86
N VAL A 295 -11.53 -1.36 21.47
CA VAL A 295 -12.46 -1.25 22.62
C VAL A 295 -11.77 -0.62 23.82
N ALA A 296 -10.54 -1.05 24.16
CA ALA A 296 -9.79 -0.52 25.31
C ALA A 296 -9.47 0.98 25.13
N MET A 297 -9.00 1.38 23.94
CA MET A 297 -8.71 2.77 23.60
C MET A 297 -9.96 3.65 23.72
N ALA A 298 -11.11 3.17 23.26
CA ALA A 298 -12.36 3.93 23.28
C ALA A 298 -12.98 4.02 24.69
N THR A 299 -12.81 3.01 25.53
CA THR A 299 -13.41 2.96 26.88
C THR A 299 -12.52 3.53 27.98
N SER A 300 -11.20 3.45 27.81
CA SER A 300 -10.21 3.82 28.85
C SER A 300 -9.01 4.59 28.28
N PRO A 301 -9.22 5.74 27.59
CA PRO A 301 -8.16 6.42 26.84
C PRO A 301 -6.99 6.96 27.69
N ASN A 302 -7.23 7.19 28.98
CA ASN A 302 -6.22 7.69 29.93
C ASN A 302 -5.44 6.57 30.64
N GLN A 303 -5.76 5.30 30.38
CA GLN A 303 -4.95 4.20 30.90
C GLN A 303 -3.66 4.03 30.05
N PRO A 304 -2.53 3.67 30.68
CA PRO A 304 -1.31 3.36 29.94
C PRO A 304 -1.55 2.23 28.94
N LEU A 305 -1.14 2.41 27.69
CA LEU A 305 -1.31 1.42 26.62
C LEU A 305 -0.68 0.06 26.96
N PRO A 306 0.53 -0.02 27.56
CA PRO A 306 1.11 -1.30 27.95
C PRO A 306 0.35 -2.05 29.06
N ALA A 307 -0.60 -1.40 29.73
CA ALA A 307 -1.46 -2.02 30.73
C ALA A 307 -2.67 -2.75 30.11
N VAL A 308 -2.99 -2.48 28.84
CA VAL A 308 -3.95 -3.28 28.08
C VAL A 308 -3.33 -4.67 27.91
N ARG A 309 -3.76 -5.62 28.76
CA ARG A 309 -3.30 -6.99 28.66
C ARG A 309 -4.24 -7.75 27.74
N PRO A 310 -3.74 -8.33 26.64
CA PRO A 310 -4.55 -9.27 25.87
C PRO A 310 -4.92 -10.47 26.76
N SER A 311 -6.10 -11.03 26.55
CA SER A 311 -6.45 -12.36 27.06
C SER A 311 -5.42 -13.40 26.56
N ASP A 312 -4.58 -13.90 27.47
CA ASP A 312 -3.43 -14.74 27.12
C ASP A 312 -3.76 -16.25 27.19
N ASN A 313 -4.04 -16.83 26.03
CA ASN A 313 -4.15 -18.28 25.83
C ASN A 313 -2.91 -18.87 25.10
N GLY A 314 -1.74 -18.20 25.17
CA GLY A 314 -0.54 -18.55 24.39
C GLY A 314 -0.52 -17.99 22.97
N GLU A 315 -1.46 -17.09 22.65
CA GLU A 315 -1.59 -16.44 21.34
C GLU A 315 -0.47 -15.42 21.09
N LEU A 316 -0.04 -14.69 22.12
CA LEU A 316 1.09 -13.76 22.02
C LEU A 316 2.39 -14.48 21.63
N ALA A 317 2.65 -15.64 22.22
CA ALA A 317 3.80 -16.46 21.86
C ALA A 317 3.72 -17.00 20.42
N ARG A 318 2.53 -17.07 19.83
CA ARG A 318 2.35 -17.42 18.40
C ARG A 318 2.64 -16.25 17.49
N LEU A 319 2.13 -15.06 17.83
CA LEU A 319 2.38 -13.83 17.10
C LEU A 319 3.86 -13.42 17.15
N ALA A 320 4.51 -13.57 18.30
CA ALA A 320 5.93 -13.25 18.47
C ALA A 320 6.84 -14.04 17.51
N ARG A 321 6.48 -15.29 17.18
CA ARG A 321 7.24 -16.11 16.22
C ARG A 321 7.29 -15.50 14.82
N TRP A 322 6.31 -14.69 14.43
CA TRP A 322 6.33 -14.00 13.15
C TRP A 322 7.48 -12.99 13.08
N SER A 323 7.63 -12.17 14.13
CA SER A 323 8.75 -11.22 14.23
C SER A 323 10.09 -11.93 14.36
N ASP A 324 10.18 -13.04 15.12
CA ASP A 324 11.42 -13.81 15.25
C ASP A 324 11.88 -14.38 13.90
N GLN A 325 10.95 -14.83 13.06
CA GLN A 325 11.22 -15.30 11.70
C GLN A 325 11.57 -14.16 10.74
N ALA A 326 11.04 -12.96 10.98
CA ALA A 326 11.34 -11.77 10.18
C ALA A 326 12.75 -11.20 10.46
N VAL A 327 13.22 -11.29 11.70
CA VAL A 327 14.52 -10.79 12.16
C VAL A 327 15.63 -11.84 12.05
N SER A 328 15.28 -13.12 11.92
CA SER A 328 16.24 -14.19 11.60
C SER A 328 17.07 -13.79 10.37
N PRO A 329 18.42 -13.79 10.47
CA PRO A 329 19.26 -13.70 9.30
C PRO A 329 18.80 -14.78 8.32
N PRO A 330 18.77 -14.52 7.00
CA PRO A 330 18.64 -15.63 6.06
C PRO A 330 19.70 -16.66 6.46
N ASP A 331 19.34 -17.94 6.58
CA ASP A 331 20.29 -19.03 6.84
C ASP A 331 21.52 -18.79 5.97
N LEU A 332 22.63 -18.37 6.60
CA LEU A 332 23.88 -18.07 5.90
C LEU A 332 24.52 -19.35 5.34
N ASP A 333 23.89 -20.51 5.57
CA ASP A 333 24.23 -21.81 4.99
C ASP A 333 23.39 -22.16 3.73
N ARG A 334 22.57 -21.22 3.23
CA ARG A 334 22.17 -21.21 1.81
C ARG A 334 22.69 -19.94 1.18
N ASP A 335 23.97 -19.99 0.85
CA ASP A 335 24.64 -19.13 -0.13
C ASP A 335 23.80 -19.13 -1.42
N GLY A 336 22.89 -18.15 -1.48
CA GLY A 336 21.95 -17.89 -2.55
C GLY A 336 21.86 -16.39 -2.86
N SER A 337 22.62 -15.56 -2.13
CA SER A 337 23.24 -14.37 -2.72
C SER A 337 24.33 -14.86 -3.65
N ASP A 338 23.92 -15.47 -4.74
CA ASP A 338 24.82 -15.66 -5.86
C ASP A 338 25.20 -14.25 -6.30
N ASP A 339 26.42 -13.83 -5.94
CA ASP A 339 27.16 -12.74 -6.57
C ASP A 339 27.47 -13.12 -8.03
N ARG A 340 26.43 -13.56 -8.75
CA ARG A 340 26.40 -13.68 -10.19
C ARG A 340 26.21 -12.25 -10.66
N GLY A 341 27.33 -11.58 -10.89
CA GLY A 341 27.37 -10.39 -11.72
C GLY A 341 26.61 -10.62 -13.03
N PRO A 342 26.23 -9.54 -13.74
CA PRO A 342 25.46 -9.64 -14.97
C PRO A 342 26.11 -10.63 -15.93
N VAL A 343 25.34 -11.63 -16.33
CA VAL A 343 25.81 -12.70 -17.22
C VAL A 343 25.77 -12.21 -18.67
N THR A 344 25.01 -11.13 -18.92
CA THR A 344 24.83 -10.54 -20.25
C THR A 344 25.01 -9.02 -20.26
N PRO A 345 25.48 -8.42 -21.38
CA PRO A 345 25.52 -6.96 -21.54
C PRO A 345 24.16 -6.28 -21.36
N ALA A 346 23.07 -6.98 -21.69
CA ALA A 346 21.71 -6.48 -21.49
C ALA A 346 21.35 -6.38 -20.00
N GLU A 347 21.74 -7.35 -19.17
CA GLU A 347 21.56 -7.26 -17.71
C GLU A 347 22.34 -6.09 -17.11
N GLN A 348 23.55 -5.80 -17.60
CA GLN A 348 24.32 -4.64 -17.14
C GLN A 348 23.59 -3.32 -17.43
N VAL A 349 23.07 -3.14 -18.64
CA VAL A 349 22.31 -1.92 -19.00
C VAL A 349 21.04 -1.79 -18.14
N LEU A 350 20.34 -2.89 -17.87
CA LEU A 350 19.17 -2.89 -16.98
C LEU A 350 19.53 -2.55 -15.53
N ILE A 351 20.65 -3.08 -15.02
CA ILE A 351 21.21 -2.72 -13.70
C ILE A 351 21.46 -1.22 -13.65
N ASP A 352 22.12 -0.65 -14.66
CA ASP A 352 22.47 0.77 -14.68
C ASP A 352 21.22 1.66 -14.70
N ILE A 353 20.20 1.28 -15.48
CA ILE A 353 18.91 1.98 -15.50
C ILE A 353 18.22 1.92 -14.14
N TYR A 354 18.16 0.73 -13.51
CA TYR A 354 17.56 0.57 -12.19
C TYR A 354 18.32 1.39 -11.14
N ALA A 355 19.65 1.31 -11.15
CA ALA A 355 20.52 2.05 -10.26
C ALA A 355 20.32 3.56 -10.40
N GLN A 356 20.26 4.07 -11.63
CA GLN A 356 20.03 5.49 -11.90
C GLN A 356 18.64 5.97 -11.47
N VAL A 357 17.60 5.19 -11.80
CA VAL A 357 16.21 5.55 -11.49
C VAL A 357 15.93 5.49 -9.99
N LEU A 358 16.52 4.50 -9.30
CA LEU A 358 16.36 4.29 -7.87
C LEU A 358 17.41 5.02 -7.02
N GLY A 359 18.35 5.73 -7.63
CA GLY A 359 19.43 6.43 -6.94
C GLY A 359 20.32 5.50 -6.10
N ARG A 360 20.63 4.30 -6.60
CA ARG A 360 21.45 3.28 -5.91
C ARG A 360 22.82 3.13 -6.58
N GLN A 361 23.84 2.81 -5.79
CA GLN A 361 25.17 2.47 -6.31
C GLN A 361 25.26 1.04 -6.84
N HIS A 362 24.42 0.13 -6.32
CA HIS A 362 24.41 -1.27 -6.71
C HIS A 362 22.98 -1.83 -6.74
N VAL A 363 22.71 -2.66 -7.75
CA VAL A 363 21.45 -3.38 -7.97
C VAL A 363 21.79 -4.81 -8.42
N GLY A 364 21.36 -5.80 -7.65
CA GLY A 364 21.53 -7.21 -8.00
C GLY A 364 20.57 -7.67 -9.10
N VAL A 365 20.99 -8.65 -9.89
CA VAL A 365 20.21 -9.16 -11.04
C VAL A 365 18.87 -9.78 -10.65
N ASP A 366 18.78 -10.32 -9.44
CA ASP A 366 17.60 -11.00 -8.90
C ASP A 366 16.83 -10.13 -7.87
N GLU A 367 17.27 -8.89 -7.65
CA GLU A 367 16.56 -7.93 -6.80
C GLU A 367 15.36 -7.31 -7.54
N SER A 368 14.20 -7.30 -6.89
CA SER A 368 12.99 -6.69 -7.42
C SER A 368 13.10 -5.17 -7.40
N PHE A 369 12.77 -4.53 -8.54
CA PHE A 369 12.70 -3.08 -8.67
C PHE A 369 11.91 -2.44 -7.53
N PHE A 370 10.77 -3.02 -7.14
CA PHE A 370 9.88 -2.48 -6.10
C PHE A 370 10.43 -2.70 -4.68
N ASP A 371 11.09 -3.82 -4.42
CA ASP A 371 11.75 -4.08 -3.12
C ASP A 371 12.95 -3.15 -2.89
N LEU A 372 13.58 -2.70 -3.97
CA LEU A 372 14.64 -1.69 -3.94
C LEU A 372 14.13 -0.27 -3.72
N GLY A 373 12.81 -0.09 -3.57
CA GLY A 373 12.16 1.21 -3.47
C GLY A 373 11.63 1.72 -4.83
N GLY A 374 11.36 0.85 -5.78
CA GLY A 374 10.56 1.23 -6.94
C GLY A 374 9.14 1.59 -6.51
N ASP A 375 8.65 2.72 -6.96
CA ASP A 375 7.25 3.10 -6.99
C ASP A 375 6.77 3.19 -8.45
N SER A 376 5.50 3.50 -8.67
CA SER A 376 4.95 3.60 -10.03
C SER A 376 5.57 4.73 -10.86
N LEU A 377 6.03 5.82 -10.24
CA LEU A 377 6.63 6.96 -10.95
C LEU A 377 8.05 6.61 -11.43
N SER A 378 8.86 6.04 -10.56
CA SER A 378 10.17 5.48 -10.89
C SER A 378 10.03 4.31 -11.86
N ALA A 379 9.01 3.46 -11.74
CA ALA A 379 8.72 2.40 -12.71
C ALA A 379 8.44 2.97 -14.12
N MET A 380 7.63 4.03 -14.22
CA MET A 380 7.42 4.74 -15.50
C MET A 380 8.72 5.29 -16.09
N ARG A 381 9.58 5.89 -15.26
CA ARG A 381 10.90 6.39 -15.68
C ARG A 381 11.83 5.25 -16.13
N ALA A 382 11.84 4.14 -15.41
CA ALA A 382 12.60 2.95 -15.77
C ALA A 382 12.13 2.38 -17.11
N VAL A 383 10.82 2.19 -17.30
CA VAL A 383 10.27 1.70 -18.58
C VAL A 383 10.59 2.65 -19.74
N ALA A 384 10.50 3.96 -19.54
CA ALA A 384 10.90 4.92 -20.57
C ALA A 384 12.40 4.80 -20.93
N ALA A 385 13.27 4.67 -19.93
CA ALA A 385 14.71 4.48 -20.12
C ALA A 385 15.04 3.14 -20.80
N ILE A 386 14.36 2.05 -20.42
CA ILE A 386 14.52 0.72 -21.04
C ILE A 386 14.08 0.74 -22.50
N ASN A 387 12.93 1.34 -22.79
CA ASN A 387 12.44 1.47 -24.16
C ASN A 387 13.42 2.24 -25.05
N ALA A 388 14.02 3.31 -24.53
CA ALA A 388 15.04 4.07 -25.23
C ALA A 388 16.36 3.28 -25.40
N ALA A 389 16.81 2.54 -24.38
CA ALA A 389 18.09 1.84 -24.40
C ALA A 389 18.09 0.58 -25.29
N PHE A 390 16.95 -0.12 -25.38
CA PHE A 390 16.84 -1.38 -26.10
C PHE A 390 16.04 -1.28 -27.42
N ASP A 391 15.54 -0.09 -27.78
CA ASP A 391 14.65 0.13 -28.93
C ASP A 391 13.44 -0.84 -28.93
N VAL A 392 12.80 -0.96 -27.77
CA VAL A 392 11.66 -1.85 -27.54
C VAL A 392 10.43 -1.07 -27.08
N HIS A 393 9.27 -1.72 -27.18
CA HIS A 393 8.02 -1.25 -26.57
C HIS A 393 7.65 -2.13 -25.38
N LEU A 394 8.42 -2.00 -24.31
CA LEU A 394 8.08 -2.55 -23.00
C LEU A 394 6.85 -1.81 -22.47
N ALA A 395 5.78 -2.57 -22.22
CA ALA A 395 4.62 -2.06 -21.53
C ALA A 395 4.91 -2.03 -20.03
N LEU A 396 4.43 -0.99 -19.36
CA LEU A 396 4.61 -0.81 -17.93
C LEU A 396 4.15 -2.00 -17.06
N PRO A 397 3.02 -2.68 -17.34
CA PRO A 397 2.63 -3.90 -16.62
C PRO A 397 3.68 -5.02 -16.67
N THR A 398 4.53 -5.04 -17.70
CA THR A 398 5.60 -6.04 -17.81
C THR A 398 6.66 -5.87 -16.74
N LEU A 399 6.95 -4.63 -16.31
CA LEU A 399 7.88 -4.37 -15.21
C LEU A 399 7.31 -4.84 -13.87
N PHE A 400 5.99 -4.77 -13.68
CA PHE A 400 5.31 -5.30 -12.48
C PHE A 400 5.29 -6.83 -12.44
N ASP A 401 5.08 -7.47 -13.59
CA ASP A 401 5.11 -8.93 -13.73
C ASP A 401 6.54 -9.49 -13.62
N LYS A 402 7.53 -8.71 -14.07
CA LYS A 402 8.95 -9.11 -14.13
C LYS A 402 9.82 -8.03 -13.52
N PRO A 403 9.78 -7.87 -12.18
CA PRO A 403 10.39 -6.74 -11.50
C PRO A 403 11.91 -6.85 -11.37
N THR A 404 12.51 -8.03 -11.59
CA THR A 404 13.96 -8.21 -11.48
C THR A 404 14.65 -8.02 -12.82
N VAL A 405 15.92 -7.60 -12.82
CA VAL A 405 16.73 -7.47 -14.04
C VAL A 405 16.75 -8.77 -14.84
N ARG A 406 16.94 -9.92 -14.17
CA ARG A 406 16.98 -11.23 -14.83
C ARG A 406 15.65 -11.62 -15.47
N SER A 407 14.55 -11.46 -14.74
CA SER A 407 13.21 -11.79 -15.27
C SER A 407 12.86 -10.89 -16.46
N LEU A 408 13.24 -9.62 -16.40
CA LEU A 408 13.02 -8.66 -17.47
C LEU A 408 13.91 -8.94 -18.70
N ASN A 409 15.19 -9.23 -18.49
CA ASN A 409 16.12 -9.61 -19.55
C ASN A 409 15.65 -10.87 -20.31
N ASN A 410 15.18 -11.89 -19.58
CA ASN A 410 14.62 -13.10 -20.18
C ASN A 410 13.39 -12.78 -21.06
N HIS A 411 12.56 -11.83 -20.64
CA HIS A 411 11.40 -11.42 -21.42
C HIS A 411 11.77 -10.64 -22.69
N LEU A 412 12.74 -9.74 -22.60
CA LEU A 412 13.26 -8.99 -23.74
C LEU A 412 13.89 -9.93 -24.78
N THR A 413 14.70 -10.88 -24.31
CA THR A 413 15.36 -11.88 -25.16
C THR A 413 14.36 -12.81 -25.85
N TYR A 414 13.35 -13.30 -25.11
CA TYR A 414 12.29 -14.14 -25.68
C TYR A 414 11.45 -13.41 -26.73
N SER A 415 11.18 -12.11 -26.50
CA SER A 415 10.39 -11.28 -27.42
C SER A 415 11.17 -10.94 -28.71
N ALA A 416 12.49 -10.75 -28.62
CA ALA A 416 13.37 -10.53 -29.77
C ALA A 416 13.54 -11.80 -30.63
N GLY A 417 13.63 -12.98 -30.01
CA GLY A 417 13.70 -14.28 -30.73
C GLY A 417 12.43 -14.59 -31.55
N TYR A 418 11.26 -14.17 -31.06
CA TYR A 418 9.99 -14.36 -31.75
C TYR A 418 9.83 -13.45 -32.99
N GLN A 419 10.34 -12.21 -32.94
CA GLN A 419 10.30 -11.30 -34.10
C GLN A 419 11.22 -11.73 -35.26
N MET A 420 12.29 -12.47 -34.96
CA MET A 420 13.19 -13.02 -35.99
C MET A 420 12.62 -14.30 -36.66
N GLY A 421 11.82 -15.09 -35.94
CA GLY A 421 11.17 -16.30 -36.48
C GLY A 421 9.98 -16.03 -37.40
N ALA A 422 9.31 -14.89 -37.24
CA ALA A 422 8.15 -14.49 -38.06
C ALA A 422 8.51 -13.78 -39.38
N ARG A 423 9.81 -13.66 -39.70
CA ARG A 423 10.34 -13.06 -40.95
C ARG A 423 11.06 -14.05 -41.87
N LYS A 424 10.87 -15.35 -41.68
CA LYS A 424 11.33 -16.38 -42.64
C LYS A 424 10.18 -16.97 -43.42
#